data_AF-M0NG10-F1
#
_entry.id   AF-M0NG10-F1
#
_cell.length_a   1.000
_cell.length_b   1.000
_cell.length_c   1.000
_cell.angle_alpha   90.00
_cell.angle_beta   90.00
_cell.angle_gamma   90.00
#
_symmetry.space_group_name_H-M   'P 1'
#
loop_
_entity.id
_entity.type
_entity.pdbx_description
1 polymer ?
#
loop_
_entity_poly.entity_id
_entity_poly.type
_entity_poly.pdbx_seq_one_letter_code
_entity_poly.pdbx_strand_id
1 'polypeptide(L)'
;MPRDIAPLTRALDDATPGTQNDVYGVLAAWNQSIETALDRGGGSRFREIMGQYLEEVIGLVDAAATSEGIDWEFLQDCIDAYPPGVGDHRCSSVLANVVARCVIRTRIREGVEEIPDWALEYLTGVTMDEDGEWAWESAAAFGWGVGHPEITVLDQSVERAENGDESWTMGVLRHVTFADPEAGVGLLERLLKSPDVVEDLVYLDDMEQPFEQDFPAFPQYWEPQTELDYQVKIPNDVNERLLTVVGELIDPDRLRYFDDYHRFDLERAADEYGSTDHD
;
A
#
# COMPACT_ATOMS: atom_id res chain seq x y z
N MET A 1 2.54 5.25 -35.17
CA MET A 1 2.31 4.70 -33.83
C MET A 1 3.03 3.36 -33.73
N PRO A 2 3.87 3.13 -32.71
CA PRO A 2 4.48 1.83 -32.45
C PRO A 2 3.40 0.72 -32.35
N ARG A 3 3.67 -0.48 -32.90
CA ARG A 3 2.65 -1.55 -33.01
C ARG A 3 2.24 -2.15 -31.66
N ASP A 4 3.11 -2.02 -30.68
CA ASP A 4 2.96 -2.44 -29.29
C ASP A 4 1.96 -1.58 -28.51
N ILE A 5 1.81 -0.28 -28.84
CA ILE A 5 0.92 0.63 -28.08
C ILE A 5 -0.41 0.94 -28.80
N ALA A 6 -0.52 0.57 -30.08
CA ALA A 6 -1.71 0.86 -30.88
C ALA A 6 -3.04 0.33 -30.31
N PRO A 7 -3.10 -0.85 -29.64
CA PRO A 7 -4.32 -1.28 -28.95
C PRO A 7 -4.71 -0.32 -27.82
N LEU A 8 -3.76 0.03 -26.95
CA LEU A 8 -4.00 0.90 -25.80
C LEU A 8 -4.44 2.30 -26.22
N THR A 9 -3.72 2.95 -27.13
CA THR A 9 -4.08 4.31 -27.57
C THR A 9 -5.49 4.36 -28.17
N ARG A 10 -5.90 3.35 -28.94
CA ARG A 10 -7.27 3.30 -29.47
C ARG A 10 -8.30 3.13 -28.35
N ALA A 11 -8.04 2.22 -27.41
CA ALA A 11 -8.95 2.01 -26.29
C ALA A 11 -9.11 3.28 -25.43
N LEU A 12 -8.02 4.02 -25.22
CA LEU A 12 -8.04 5.30 -24.52
C LEU A 12 -8.80 6.39 -25.31
N ASP A 13 -8.55 6.51 -26.61
CA ASP A 13 -9.24 7.48 -27.49
C ASP A 13 -10.77 7.24 -27.54
N ASP A 14 -11.19 5.98 -27.45
CA ASP A 14 -12.59 5.57 -27.55
C ASP A 14 -13.31 5.57 -26.17
N ALA A 15 -12.56 5.55 -25.06
CA ALA A 15 -13.11 5.44 -23.71
C ALA A 15 -13.72 6.75 -23.19
N THR A 16 -14.86 6.65 -22.52
CA THR A 16 -15.49 7.77 -21.84
C THR A 16 -15.29 7.65 -20.31
N PRO A 17 -14.68 8.65 -19.64
CA PRO A 17 -14.52 8.62 -18.18
C PRO A 17 -15.85 8.36 -17.46
N GLY A 18 -15.82 7.49 -16.44
CA GLY A 18 -17.02 7.07 -15.71
C GLY A 18 -17.79 5.90 -16.35
N THR A 19 -17.40 5.42 -17.54
CA THR A 19 -18.09 4.32 -18.23
C THR A 19 -17.43 2.98 -17.96
N GLN A 20 -18.03 2.16 -17.10
CA GLN A 20 -17.51 0.84 -16.72
C GLN A 20 -17.29 -0.12 -17.91
N ASN A 21 -18.20 -0.11 -18.90
CA ASN A 21 -18.07 -0.99 -20.08
C ASN A 21 -16.78 -0.73 -20.88
N ASP A 22 -16.28 0.51 -20.89
CA ASP A 22 -15.06 0.87 -21.63
C ASP A 22 -13.82 0.34 -20.91
N VAL A 23 -13.87 0.20 -19.57
CA VAL A 23 -12.74 -0.25 -18.75
C VAL A 23 -12.30 -1.67 -19.12
N TYR A 24 -13.22 -2.60 -19.37
CA TYR A 24 -12.84 -3.96 -19.78
C TYR A 24 -12.00 -3.95 -21.07
N GLY A 25 -12.33 -3.08 -22.02
CA GLY A 25 -11.56 -2.89 -23.25
C GLY A 25 -10.20 -2.25 -22.97
N VAL A 26 -10.15 -1.25 -22.09
CA VAL A 26 -8.92 -0.56 -21.70
C VAL A 26 -7.96 -1.50 -20.96
N LEU A 27 -8.42 -2.29 -20.00
CA LEU A 27 -7.59 -3.26 -19.26
C LEU A 27 -7.05 -4.35 -20.18
N ALA A 28 -7.88 -4.89 -21.08
CA ALA A 28 -7.41 -5.87 -22.07
C ALA A 28 -6.35 -5.28 -23.01
N ALA A 29 -6.55 -4.03 -23.46
CA ALA A 29 -5.60 -3.33 -24.32
C ALA A 29 -4.31 -2.97 -23.59
N TRP A 30 -4.40 -2.59 -22.31
CA TRP A 30 -3.27 -2.39 -21.41
C TRP A 30 -2.44 -3.66 -21.29
N ASN A 31 -3.07 -4.77 -20.89
CA ASN A 31 -2.40 -6.06 -20.74
C ASN A 31 -1.63 -6.44 -22.01
N GLN A 32 -2.32 -6.43 -23.15
CA GLN A 32 -1.74 -6.77 -24.44
C GLN A 32 -0.57 -5.86 -24.82
N SER A 33 -0.69 -4.55 -24.57
CA SER A 33 0.33 -3.58 -24.95
C SER A 33 1.60 -3.74 -24.09
N ILE A 34 1.44 -3.98 -22.79
CA ILE A 34 2.55 -4.23 -21.87
C ILE A 34 3.27 -5.54 -22.21
N GLU A 35 2.53 -6.64 -22.43
CA GLU A 35 3.11 -7.92 -22.87
C GLU A 35 3.91 -7.76 -24.17
N THR A 36 3.31 -7.10 -25.17
CA THR A 36 3.96 -6.87 -26.46
C THR A 36 5.22 -6.01 -26.32
N ALA A 37 5.21 -5.04 -25.39
CA ALA A 37 6.35 -4.17 -25.12
C ALA A 37 7.51 -4.95 -24.49
N LEU A 38 7.21 -5.82 -23.51
CA LEU A 38 8.20 -6.69 -22.89
C LEU A 38 8.83 -7.65 -23.93
N ASP A 39 8.00 -8.28 -24.77
CA ASP A 39 8.47 -9.20 -25.80
C ASP A 39 9.39 -8.56 -26.85
N ARG A 40 9.09 -7.31 -27.24
CA ARG A 40 9.77 -6.64 -28.38
C ARG A 40 10.88 -5.68 -27.97
N GLY A 41 10.71 -5.00 -26.84
CA GLY A 41 11.58 -3.91 -26.40
C GLY A 41 12.15 -4.12 -25.00
N GLY A 42 11.79 -5.21 -24.32
CA GLY A 42 12.25 -5.53 -22.97
C GLY A 42 11.88 -4.48 -21.93
N GLY A 43 12.59 -4.51 -20.79
CA GLY A 43 12.30 -3.65 -19.65
C GLY A 43 12.38 -2.14 -19.92
N SER A 44 13.16 -1.69 -20.91
CA SER A 44 13.24 -0.25 -21.25
C SER A 44 11.93 0.25 -21.88
N ARG A 45 11.41 -0.50 -22.87
CA ARG A 45 10.17 -0.14 -23.55
C ARG A 45 8.96 -0.29 -22.63
N PHE A 46 8.98 -1.32 -21.78
CA PHE A 46 8.01 -1.49 -20.70
C PHE A 46 7.93 -0.25 -19.81
N ARG A 47 9.06 0.20 -19.23
CA ARG A 47 9.09 1.39 -18.36
C ARG A 47 8.65 2.66 -19.08
N GLU A 48 8.98 2.80 -20.36
CA GLU A 48 8.52 3.92 -21.17
C GLU A 48 6.99 3.96 -21.28
N ILE A 49 6.34 2.82 -21.52
CA ILE A 49 4.88 2.74 -21.62
C ILE A 49 4.24 2.98 -20.24
N MET A 50 4.77 2.36 -19.19
CA MET A 50 4.31 2.61 -17.82
C MET A 50 4.33 4.11 -17.49
N GLY A 51 5.46 4.79 -17.74
CA GLY A 51 5.58 6.22 -17.45
C GLY A 51 4.74 7.14 -18.34
N GLN A 52 4.27 6.68 -19.51
CA GLN A 52 3.46 7.49 -20.42
C GLN A 52 1.95 7.33 -20.19
N TYR A 53 1.47 6.14 -19.83
CA TYR A 53 0.04 5.82 -19.89
C TYR A 53 -0.54 5.31 -18.57
N LEU A 54 0.27 4.92 -17.58
CA LEU A 54 -0.25 4.29 -16.36
C LEU A 54 -1.22 5.21 -15.60
N GLU A 55 -0.85 6.48 -15.43
CA GLU A 55 -1.70 7.49 -14.76
C GLU A 55 -3.07 7.65 -15.44
N GLU A 56 -3.08 7.75 -16.77
CA GLU A 56 -4.32 7.91 -17.55
C GLU A 56 -5.23 6.67 -17.44
N VAL A 57 -4.64 5.48 -17.52
CA VAL A 57 -5.38 4.22 -17.37
C VAL A 57 -5.94 4.10 -15.95
N ILE A 58 -5.15 4.37 -14.91
CA ILE A 58 -5.61 4.40 -13.53
C ILE A 58 -6.76 5.39 -13.37
N GLY A 59 -6.63 6.61 -13.91
CA GLY A 59 -7.65 7.64 -13.82
C GLY A 59 -8.98 7.23 -14.47
N LEU A 60 -8.95 6.52 -15.60
CA LEU A 60 -10.16 6.00 -16.25
C LEU A 60 -10.84 4.91 -15.43
N VAL A 61 -10.07 3.96 -14.90
CA VAL A 61 -10.61 2.87 -14.06
C VAL A 61 -11.16 3.42 -12.74
N ASP A 62 -10.42 4.34 -12.10
CA ASP A 62 -10.85 5.02 -10.87
C ASP A 62 -12.15 5.80 -11.08
N ALA A 63 -12.25 6.57 -12.17
CA ALA A 63 -13.46 7.32 -12.50
C ALA A 63 -14.67 6.41 -12.75
N ALA A 64 -14.47 5.27 -13.42
CA ALA A 64 -15.54 4.29 -13.65
C ALA A 64 -15.99 3.61 -12.36
N ALA A 65 -15.04 3.26 -11.49
CA ALA A 65 -15.32 2.62 -10.20
C ALA A 65 -15.97 3.56 -9.18
N THR A 66 -15.87 4.88 -9.35
CA THR A 66 -16.33 5.87 -8.36
C THR A 66 -17.42 6.83 -8.85
N SER A 67 -17.94 6.62 -10.06
CA SER A 67 -18.84 7.57 -10.75
C SER A 67 -20.14 7.90 -9.97
N GLU A 68 -20.73 6.93 -9.29
CA GLU A 68 -21.95 7.10 -8.48
C GLU A 68 -21.76 6.63 -7.03
N GLY A 69 -20.52 6.69 -6.54
CA GLY A 69 -20.07 5.95 -5.36
C GLY A 69 -19.14 4.81 -5.76
N ILE A 70 -18.52 4.15 -4.78
CA ILE A 70 -17.60 3.03 -5.05
C ILE A 70 -18.42 1.82 -5.46
N ASP A 71 -18.22 1.34 -6.69
CA ASP A 71 -18.81 0.12 -7.21
C ASP A 71 -17.85 -1.06 -7.00
N TRP A 72 -18.01 -1.71 -5.85
CA TRP A 72 -17.23 -2.88 -5.49
C TRP A 72 -17.52 -4.11 -6.36
N GLU A 73 -18.74 -4.28 -6.86
CA GLU A 73 -19.09 -5.42 -7.72
C GLU A 73 -18.34 -5.31 -9.06
N PHE A 74 -18.32 -4.11 -9.65
CA PHE A 74 -17.54 -3.84 -10.85
C PHE A 74 -16.03 -4.06 -10.67
N LEU A 75 -15.47 -3.62 -9.53
CA LEU A 75 -14.05 -3.85 -9.24
C LEU A 75 -13.73 -5.33 -9.03
N GLN A 76 -14.62 -6.07 -8.37
CA GLN A 76 -14.50 -7.51 -8.19
C GLN A 76 -14.49 -8.24 -9.53
N ASP A 77 -15.39 -7.89 -10.46
CA ASP A 77 -15.41 -8.44 -11.82
C ASP A 77 -14.08 -8.21 -12.56
N CYS A 78 -13.46 -7.04 -12.39
CA CYS A 78 -12.16 -6.74 -13.01
C CYS A 78 -11.03 -7.59 -12.43
N ILE A 79 -11.08 -7.88 -11.13
CA ILE A 79 -10.05 -8.67 -10.43
C ILE A 79 -10.23 -10.15 -10.65
N ASP A 80 -11.46 -10.64 -10.76
CA ASP A 80 -11.73 -12.03 -11.16
C ASP A 80 -11.18 -12.31 -12.57
N ALA A 81 -11.17 -11.29 -13.45
CA ALA A 81 -10.54 -11.38 -14.76
C ALA A 81 -9.00 -11.26 -14.72
N TYR A 82 -8.45 -10.61 -13.70
CA TYR A 82 -7.02 -10.32 -13.52
C TYR A 82 -6.57 -10.51 -12.05
N PRO A 83 -6.50 -11.77 -11.58
CA PRO A 83 -6.21 -12.10 -10.18
C PRO A 83 -4.73 -11.87 -9.81
N PRO A 84 -4.43 -11.49 -8.56
CA PRO A 84 -3.06 -11.17 -8.15
C PRO A 84 -2.21 -12.46 -8.06
N GLY A 85 -0.89 -12.34 -8.20
CA GLY A 85 0.01 -13.47 -7.96
C GLY A 85 0.01 -14.57 -9.04
N VAL A 86 -0.61 -14.36 -10.20
CA VAL A 86 -0.67 -15.35 -11.30
C VAL A 86 0.36 -15.08 -12.40
N GLY A 87 0.87 -13.85 -12.52
CA GLY A 87 1.98 -13.50 -13.42
C GLY A 87 1.66 -13.51 -14.92
N ASP A 88 0.44 -13.92 -15.29
CA ASP A 88 -0.03 -14.09 -16.66
C ASP A 88 -0.70 -12.83 -17.22
N HIS A 89 -0.74 -11.76 -16.45
CA HIS A 89 -1.21 -10.46 -16.87
C HIS A 89 -0.42 -9.31 -16.24
N ARG A 90 -0.78 -8.08 -16.64
CA ARG A 90 -0.07 -6.84 -16.31
C ARG A 90 -1.01 -5.76 -15.76
N CYS A 91 -2.26 -6.13 -15.49
CA CYS A 91 -3.30 -5.25 -14.96
C CYS A 91 -3.13 -4.94 -13.45
N SER A 92 -2.35 -5.71 -12.69
CA SER A 92 -2.16 -5.51 -11.25
C SER A 92 -1.68 -4.10 -10.91
N SER A 93 -0.79 -3.53 -11.73
CA SER A 93 -0.30 -2.14 -11.57
C SER A 93 -1.40 -1.08 -11.61
N VAL A 94 -2.51 -1.37 -12.29
CA VAL A 94 -3.70 -0.50 -12.36
C VAL A 94 -4.68 -0.85 -11.25
N LEU A 95 -5.03 -2.14 -11.14
CA LEU A 95 -6.08 -2.61 -10.24
C LEU A 95 -5.70 -2.47 -8.77
N ALA A 96 -4.46 -2.81 -8.37
CA ALA A 96 -4.00 -2.60 -7.00
C ALA A 96 -4.05 -1.12 -6.60
N ASN A 97 -3.74 -0.22 -7.53
CA ASN A 97 -3.82 1.22 -7.28
C ASN A 97 -5.28 1.67 -7.04
N VAL A 98 -6.21 1.29 -7.92
CA VAL A 98 -7.62 1.69 -7.80
C VAL A 98 -8.29 1.06 -6.57
N VAL A 99 -8.05 -0.23 -6.31
CA VAL A 99 -8.55 -0.89 -5.10
C VAL A 99 -8.03 -0.21 -3.86
N ALA A 100 -6.72 0.09 -3.80
CA ALA A 100 -6.13 0.80 -2.67
C ALA A 100 -6.78 2.16 -2.41
N ARG A 101 -7.05 2.95 -3.47
CA ARG A 101 -7.79 4.22 -3.33
C ARG A 101 -9.20 4.00 -2.77
N CYS A 102 -9.90 2.98 -3.26
CA CYS A 102 -11.26 2.66 -2.81
C CYS A 102 -11.28 2.19 -1.34
N VAL A 103 -10.31 1.38 -0.91
CA VAL A 103 -10.12 0.98 0.50
C VAL A 103 -9.92 2.21 1.37
N ILE A 104 -9.01 3.13 0.99
CA ILE A 104 -8.74 4.35 1.76
C ILE A 104 -9.98 5.25 1.85
N ARG A 105 -10.65 5.48 0.71
CA ARG A 105 -11.90 6.27 0.67
C ARG A 105 -12.98 5.69 1.57
N THR A 106 -13.18 4.37 1.51
CA THR A 106 -14.21 3.67 2.29
C THR A 106 -13.89 3.73 3.78
N ARG A 107 -12.64 3.44 4.16
CA ARG A 107 -12.19 3.54 5.55
C ARG A 107 -12.46 4.91 6.16
N ILE A 108 -12.19 5.98 5.39
CA ILE A 108 -12.35 7.37 5.86
C ILE A 108 -13.82 7.80 5.87
N ARG A 109 -14.60 7.45 4.85
CA ARG A 109 -15.97 7.96 4.67
C ARG A 109 -17.03 7.13 5.40
N GLU A 110 -16.82 5.82 5.48
CA GLU A 110 -17.87 4.85 5.80
C GLU A 110 -17.49 3.93 6.97
N GLY A 111 -16.20 3.65 7.15
CA GLY A 111 -15.71 2.78 8.23
C GLY A 111 -14.88 1.63 7.68
N VAL A 112 -14.26 0.85 8.57
CA VAL A 112 -13.45 -0.31 8.13
C VAL A 112 -14.33 -1.48 7.74
N GLU A 113 -15.45 -1.65 8.44
CA GLU A 113 -16.43 -2.71 8.27
C GLU A 113 -17.16 -2.69 6.92
N GLU A 114 -17.09 -1.58 6.19
CA GLU A 114 -17.68 -1.43 4.85
C GLU A 114 -16.70 -1.78 3.72
N ILE A 115 -15.42 -2.05 4.05
CA ILE A 115 -14.44 -2.53 3.08
C ILE A 115 -14.73 -4.01 2.80
N PRO A 116 -14.92 -4.45 1.54
CA PRO A 116 -15.13 -5.86 1.25
C PRO A 116 -13.89 -6.71 1.57
N ASP A 117 -14.11 -7.89 2.15
CA ASP A 117 -13.06 -8.88 2.45
C ASP A 117 -12.16 -9.14 1.25
N TRP A 118 -12.78 -9.38 0.08
CA TRP A 118 -12.07 -9.69 -1.16
C TRP A 118 -11.09 -8.58 -1.56
N ALA A 119 -11.37 -7.32 -1.23
CA ALA A 119 -10.51 -6.19 -1.59
C ALA A 119 -9.22 -6.23 -0.77
N LEU A 120 -9.31 -6.58 0.50
CA LEU A 120 -8.14 -6.78 1.36
C LEU A 120 -7.40 -8.07 1.00
N GLU A 121 -8.11 -9.15 0.68
CA GLU A 121 -7.54 -10.39 0.14
C GLU A 121 -6.79 -10.17 -1.18
N TYR A 122 -7.32 -9.31 -2.04
CA TYR A 122 -6.66 -8.92 -3.28
C TYR A 122 -5.34 -8.21 -3.00
N LEU A 123 -5.34 -7.17 -2.17
CA LEU A 123 -4.13 -6.41 -1.86
C LEU A 123 -3.06 -7.28 -1.17
N THR A 124 -3.44 -8.15 -0.23
CA THR A 124 -2.48 -9.08 0.40
C THR A 124 -1.99 -10.17 -0.58
N GLY A 125 -2.75 -10.49 -1.62
CA GLY A 125 -2.35 -11.43 -2.67
C GLY A 125 -1.31 -10.88 -3.67
N VAL A 126 -1.13 -9.56 -3.73
CA VAL A 126 -0.18 -8.91 -4.67
C VAL A 126 1.26 -9.18 -4.24
N THR A 127 2.11 -9.60 -5.17
CA THR A 127 3.52 -9.92 -4.92
C THR A 127 4.46 -9.14 -5.86
N MET A 128 5.68 -8.85 -5.40
CA MET A 128 6.69 -8.16 -6.21
C MET A 128 7.03 -8.97 -7.49
N ASP A 129 7.15 -10.29 -7.37
CA ASP A 129 7.61 -11.15 -8.46
C ASP A 129 6.57 -11.29 -9.59
N GLU A 130 5.29 -11.45 -9.24
CA GLU A 130 4.25 -11.72 -10.22
C GLU A 130 3.53 -10.44 -10.70
N ASP A 131 3.37 -9.46 -9.82
CA ASP A 131 2.57 -8.26 -10.07
C ASP A 131 3.41 -6.99 -10.32
N GLY A 132 4.67 -7.00 -9.88
CA GLY A 132 5.63 -5.92 -10.04
C GLY A 132 5.50 -4.78 -9.02
N GLU A 133 6.56 -3.96 -8.97
CA GLU A 133 6.78 -2.89 -7.99
C GLU A 133 5.58 -1.95 -7.82
N TRP A 134 5.02 -1.40 -8.91
CA TRP A 134 3.88 -0.47 -8.82
C TRP A 134 2.63 -1.05 -8.15
N ALA A 135 2.34 -2.34 -8.41
CA ALA A 135 1.22 -3.02 -7.79
C ALA A 135 1.53 -3.28 -6.31
N TRP A 136 2.74 -3.79 -6.05
CA TRP A 136 3.23 -4.15 -4.72
C TRP A 136 3.30 -2.96 -3.76
N GLU A 137 3.76 -1.78 -4.21
CA GLU A 137 3.76 -0.56 -3.41
C GLU A 137 2.32 -0.07 -3.12
N SER A 138 1.42 -0.15 -4.12
CA SER A 138 0.01 0.21 -3.92
C SER A 138 -0.70 -0.74 -2.96
N ALA A 139 -0.31 -2.02 -2.96
CA ALA A 139 -0.86 -3.06 -2.10
C ALA A 139 -0.60 -2.84 -0.60
N ALA A 140 0.40 -2.02 -0.24
CA ALA A 140 0.63 -1.61 1.15
C ALA A 140 -0.61 -0.92 1.78
N ALA A 141 -1.53 -0.40 0.96
CA ALA A 141 -2.82 0.10 1.42
C ALA A 141 -3.70 -0.95 2.12
N PHE A 142 -3.34 -2.23 2.07
CA PHE A 142 -3.87 -3.28 2.96
C PHE A 142 -3.92 -2.84 4.43
N GLY A 143 -2.94 -2.03 4.88
CA GLY A 143 -2.90 -1.47 6.24
C GLY A 143 -4.13 -0.64 6.63
N TRP A 144 -4.85 -0.05 5.67
CA TRP A 144 -6.09 0.69 5.95
C TRP A 144 -7.26 -0.20 6.36
N GLY A 145 -7.16 -1.52 6.14
CA GLY A 145 -8.10 -2.52 6.64
C GLY A 145 -7.92 -2.86 8.13
N VAL A 146 -7.03 -2.19 8.87
CA VAL A 146 -6.80 -2.52 10.28
C VAL A 146 -8.09 -2.36 11.11
N GLY A 147 -8.41 -3.39 11.89
CA GLY A 147 -9.65 -3.47 12.67
C GLY A 147 -10.83 -4.10 11.91
N HIS A 148 -10.63 -4.57 10.68
CA HIS A 148 -11.64 -5.30 9.92
C HIS A 148 -12.13 -6.57 10.66
N PRO A 149 -13.45 -6.86 10.69
CA PRO A 149 -13.99 -8.00 11.45
C PRO A 149 -13.52 -9.37 10.94
N GLU A 150 -13.36 -9.52 9.63
CA GLU A 150 -13.02 -10.81 9.00
C GLU A 150 -11.54 -10.92 8.58
N ILE A 151 -10.78 -9.82 8.57
CA ILE A 151 -9.40 -9.78 8.05
C ILE A 151 -8.44 -9.36 9.16
N THR A 152 -7.49 -10.23 9.49
CA THR A 152 -6.49 -10.02 10.54
C THR A 152 -5.24 -9.30 10.00
N VAL A 153 -5.39 -8.03 9.61
CA VAL A 153 -4.33 -7.23 8.97
C VAL A 153 -2.98 -7.35 9.70
N LEU A 154 -2.96 -7.13 11.01
CA LEU A 154 -1.70 -7.15 11.77
C LEU A 154 -1.03 -8.54 11.78
N ASP A 155 -1.81 -9.61 11.89
CA ASP A 155 -1.27 -10.98 11.94
C ASP A 155 -0.72 -11.38 10.55
N GLN A 156 -1.45 -11.06 9.48
CA GLN A 156 -1.02 -11.34 8.12
C GLN A 156 0.23 -10.53 7.72
N SER A 157 0.36 -9.28 8.19
CA SER A 157 1.57 -8.48 7.99
C SER A 157 2.79 -9.09 8.66
N VAL A 158 2.65 -9.56 9.90
CA VAL A 158 3.75 -10.25 10.61
C VAL A 158 4.11 -11.55 9.90
N GLU A 159 3.13 -12.39 9.55
CA GLU A 159 3.38 -13.64 8.80
C GLU A 159 4.12 -13.37 7.49
N ARG A 160 3.77 -12.30 6.78
CA ARG A 160 4.42 -11.95 5.51
C ARG A 160 5.85 -11.43 5.71
N ALA A 161 6.12 -10.66 6.77
CA ALA A 161 7.48 -10.27 7.15
C ALA A 161 8.35 -11.50 7.51
N GLU A 162 7.81 -12.44 8.31
CA GLU A 162 8.48 -13.68 8.70
C GLU A 162 8.81 -14.58 7.49
N ASN A 163 8.06 -14.45 6.40
CA ASN A 163 8.32 -15.13 5.14
C ASN A 163 9.23 -14.35 4.17
N GLY A 164 9.90 -13.29 4.64
CA GLY A 164 10.93 -12.56 3.92
C GLY A 164 10.45 -11.35 3.11
N ASP A 165 9.22 -10.88 3.32
CA ASP A 165 8.68 -9.67 2.67
C ASP A 165 8.57 -8.50 3.67
N GLU A 166 9.69 -8.22 4.36
CA GLU A 166 9.83 -7.13 5.33
C GLU A 166 9.58 -5.76 4.68
N SER A 167 10.05 -5.56 3.44
CA SER A 167 9.89 -4.28 2.73
C SER A 167 8.43 -3.95 2.43
N TRP A 168 7.58 -4.95 2.14
CA TRP A 168 6.15 -4.70 1.98
C TRP A 168 5.51 -4.35 3.32
N THR A 169 5.93 -5.05 4.37
CA THR A 169 5.42 -4.88 5.72
C THR A 169 5.75 -3.49 6.28
N MET A 170 6.91 -2.92 5.93
CA MET A 170 7.23 -1.51 6.19
C MET A 170 6.20 -0.55 5.59
N GLY A 171 5.83 -0.77 4.31
CA GLY A 171 4.75 -0.03 3.67
C GLY A 171 3.41 -0.22 4.38
N VAL A 172 3.07 -1.45 4.77
CA VAL A 172 1.82 -1.70 5.51
C VAL A 172 1.84 -1.02 6.87
N LEU A 173 2.95 -1.06 7.61
CA LEU A 173 3.11 -0.37 8.90
C LEU A 173 2.85 1.13 8.76
N ARG A 174 3.39 1.76 7.71
CA ARG A 174 3.09 3.15 7.39
C ARG A 174 1.59 3.37 7.20
N HIS A 175 0.94 2.55 6.38
CA HIS A 175 -0.51 2.68 6.10
C HIS A 175 -1.39 2.39 7.32
N VAL A 176 -1.04 1.40 8.15
CA VAL A 176 -1.70 1.12 9.44
C VAL A 176 -1.58 2.34 10.33
N THR A 177 -0.38 2.94 10.44
CA THR A 177 -0.13 4.09 11.32
C THR A 177 -0.89 5.34 10.85
N PHE A 178 -1.07 5.53 9.54
CA PHE A 178 -2.04 6.52 9.03
C PHE A 178 -3.44 6.17 9.52
N ALA A 179 -3.97 4.98 9.24
CA ALA A 179 -5.36 4.61 9.52
C ALA A 179 -5.72 4.59 11.03
N ASP A 180 -4.81 4.06 11.86
CA ASP A 180 -4.92 3.89 13.30
C ASP A 180 -3.51 3.86 13.93
N PRO A 181 -3.00 5.01 14.44
CA PRO A 181 -1.67 5.10 15.05
C PRO A 181 -1.42 4.12 16.20
N GLU A 182 -2.46 3.80 16.99
CA GLU A 182 -2.34 2.86 18.12
C GLU A 182 -2.15 1.43 17.62
N ALA A 183 -2.86 1.06 16.56
CA ALA A 183 -2.65 -0.20 15.88
C ALA A 183 -1.28 -0.26 15.17
N GLY A 184 -0.79 0.89 14.67
CA GLY A 184 0.57 1.03 14.11
C GLY A 184 1.64 0.68 15.13
N VAL A 185 1.58 1.25 16.33
CA VAL A 185 2.47 0.88 17.45
C VAL A 185 2.32 -0.59 17.81
N GLY A 186 1.09 -1.12 17.79
CA GLY A 186 0.83 -2.54 18.02
C GLY A 186 1.45 -3.47 16.96
N LEU A 187 1.53 -3.03 15.70
CA LEU A 187 2.20 -3.78 14.63
C LEU A 187 3.72 -3.72 14.80
N LEU A 188 4.29 -2.54 15.05
CA LEU A 188 5.72 -2.38 15.34
C LEU A 188 6.14 -3.30 16.49
N GLU A 189 5.39 -3.30 17.59
CA GLU A 189 5.67 -4.15 18.76
C GLU A 189 5.75 -5.64 18.40
N ARG A 190 4.87 -6.12 17.50
CA ARG A 190 4.86 -7.52 17.06
C ARG A 190 6.04 -7.84 16.15
N LEU A 191 6.38 -6.92 15.24
CA LEU A 191 7.52 -7.07 14.33
C LEU A 191 8.84 -7.13 15.11
N LEU A 192 9.06 -6.21 16.06
CA LEU A 192 10.26 -6.19 16.91
C LEU A 192 10.39 -7.42 17.82
N LYS A 193 9.27 -8.10 18.13
CA LYS A 193 9.27 -9.35 18.91
C LYS A 193 9.48 -10.59 18.04
N SER A 194 9.36 -10.48 16.73
CA SER A 194 9.52 -11.63 15.84
C SER A 194 11.01 -11.95 15.69
N PRO A 195 11.42 -13.22 15.90
CA PRO A 195 12.83 -13.61 15.76
C PRO A 195 13.30 -13.65 14.31
N ASP A 196 12.37 -13.68 13.35
CA ASP A 196 12.65 -13.79 11.92
C ASP A 196 12.70 -12.42 11.22
N VAL A 197 12.28 -11.37 11.91
CA VAL A 197 12.35 -9.97 11.45
C VAL A 197 13.68 -9.36 11.89
N VAL A 198 14.45 -8.84 10.94
CA VAL A 198 15.82 -8.37 11.19
C VAL A 198 15.88 -6.85 11.34
N GLU A 199 15.02 -6.14 10.63
CA GLU A 199 15.02 -4.68 10.59
C GLU A 199 14.35 -4.12 11.84
N ASP A 200 15.06 -3.40 12.72
CA ASP A 200 14.49 -2.87 13.95
C ASP A 200 14.15 -1.37 13.85
N LEU A 201 15.15 -0.55 13.52
CA LEU A 201 15.01 0.90 13.41
C LEU A 201 14.45 1.35 12.06
N VAL A 202 14.58 0.54 11.01
CA VAL A 202 14.05 0.92 9.68
C VAL A 202 12.52 1.01 9.68
N TYR A 203 11.83 0.23 10.52
CA TYR A 203 10.39 0.39 10.71
C TYR A 203 9.99 1.75 11.30
N LEU A 204 10.88 2.41 12.03
CA LEU A 204 10.59 3.73 12.60
C LEU A 204 10.53 4.80 11.51
N ASP A 205 11.36 4.73 10.47
CA ASP A 205 11.33 5.67 9.34
C ASP A 205 9.93 5.74 8.70
N ASP A 206 9.28 4.59 8.57
CA ASP A 206 7.93 4.47 8.02
C ASP A 206 6.84 5.02 8.94
N MET A 207 7.08 5.00 10.26
CA MET A 207 6.15 5.55 11.25
C MET A 207 6.28 7.06 11.43
N GLU A 208 7.35 7.69 10.95
CA GLU A 208 7.52 9.15 11.05
C GLU A 208 6.58 9.93 10.14
N GLN A 209 6.28 9.41 8.94
CA GLN A 209 5.47 10.14 7.95
C GLN A 209 4.09 10.57 8.46
N PRO A 210 3.31 9.73 9.16
CA PRO A 210 2.06 10.15 9.81
C PRO A 210 2.19 11.31 10.80
N PHE A 211 3.38 11.65 11.29
CA PHE A 211 3.60 12.82 12.15
C PHE A 211 3.89 14.11 11.36
N GLU A 212 4.09 14.01 10.06
CA GLU A 212 4.49 15.10 9.17
C GLU A 212 3.42 15.46 8.13
N GLN A 213 2.61 14.48 7.74
CA GLN A 213 1.57 14.62 6.73
C GLN A 213 0.33 13.78 7.08
N ASP A 214 -0.78 14.07 6.40
CA ASP A 214 -2.08 13.44 6.69
C ASP A 214 -2.40 12.22 5.83
N PHE A 215 -1.64 11.99 4.76
CA PHE A 215 -1.86 10.88 3.83
C PHE A 215 -0.53 10.25 3.40
N PRO A 216 -0.51 8.94 3.08
CA PRO A 216 0.64 8.30 2.46
C PRO A 216 0.88 8.81 1.04
N ALA A 217 2.12 8.69 0.54
CA ALA A 217 2.47 9.03 -0.84
C ALA A 217 1.95 8.02 -1.88
N PHE A 218 1.49 6.86 -1.43
CA PHE A 218 0.89 5.80 -2.24
C PHE A 218 -0.57 5.61 -1.85
N PRO A 219 -1.46 5.25 -2.80
CA PRO A 219 -1.19 4.93 -4.21
C PRO A 219 -0.73 6.12 -5.06
N GLN A 220 0.18 5.89 -6.02
CA GLN A 220 0.68 6.96 -6.91
C GLN A 220 -0.43 7.58 -7.77
N TYR A 221 -0.13 8.77 -8.29
CA TYR A 221 -1.01 9.55 -9.19
C TYR A 221 -2.35 9.94 -8.54
N TRP A 222 -2.35 10.08 -7.22
CA TRP A 222 -3.53 10.46 -6.46
C TRP A 222 -3.20 11.59 -5.51
N GLU A 223 -4.09 12.57 -5.43
CA GLU A 223 -4.01 13.70 -4.50
C GLU A 223 -5.19 13.60 -3.52
N PRO A 224 -5.13 12.70 -2.51
CA PRO A 224 -6.25 12.42 -1.62
C PRO A 224 -6.77 13.67 -0.88
N GLN A 225 -5.88 14.61 -0.55
CA GLN A 225 -6.22 15.89 0.09
C GLN A 225 -7.18 16.77 -0.72
N THR A 226 -7.35 16.50 -2.02
CA THR A 226 -8.29 17.25 -2.87
C THR A 226 -9.73 16.71 -2.77
N GLU A 227 -9.92 15.50 -2.25
CA GLU A 227 -11.19 14.78 -2.23
C GLU A 227 -11.59 14.21 -0.85
N LEU A 228 -10.67 14.18 0.12
CA LEU A 228 -10.89 13.61 1.45
C LEU A 228 -10.55 14.65 2.53
N ASP A 229 -11.50 14.85 3.44
CA ASP A 229 -11.29 15.62 4.67
C ASP A 229 -10.83 14.64 5.76
N TYR A 230 -9.51 14.40 5.81
CA TYR A 230 -8.89 13.51 6.76
C TYR A 230 -7.62 14.14 7.32
N GLN A 231 -7.44 13.95 8.62
CA GLN A 231 -6.25 14.37 9.34
C GLN A 231 -5.87 13.26 10.30
N VAL A 232 -4.64 12.77 10.20
CA VAL A 232 -4.14 11.77 11.15
C VAL A 232 -3.96 12.45 12.51
N LYS A 233 -4.49 11.81 13.55
CA LYS A 233 -4.40 12.31 14.91
C LYS A 233 -3.55 11.34 15.70
N ILE A 234 -2.40 11.81 16.16
CA ILE A 234 -1.50 11.04 17.00
C ILE A 234 -1.47 11.69 18.38
N PRO A 235 -2.25 11.17 19.34
CA PRO A 235 -2.22 11.60 20.72
C PRO A 235 -0.84 11.41 21.38
N ASN A 236 -0.54 12.21 22.39
CA ASN A 236 0.72 12.10 23.12
C ASN A 236 0.91 10.73 23.79
N ASP A 237 -0.17 10.07 24.21
CA ASP A 237 -0.15 8.72 24.79
C ASP A 237 0.24 7.64 23.77
N VAL A 238 -0.11 7.80 22.49
CA VAL A 238 0.37 6.90 21.43
C VAL A 238 1.87 7.10 21.21
N ASN A 239 2.34 8.35 21.18
CA ASN A 239 3.77 8.64 21.09
C ASN A 239 4.53 8.09 22.31
N GLU A 240 3.95 8.21 23.51
CA GLU A 240 4.52 7.63 24.73
C GLU A 240 4.63 6.10 24.63
N ARG A 241 3.57 5.46 24.15
CA ARG A 241 3.54 4.01 23.96
C ARG A 241 4.60 3.57 22.93
N LEU A 242 4.79 4.33 21.85
CA LEU A 242 5.85 4.07 20.87
C LEU A 242 7.23 4.09 21.54
N LEU A 243 7.54 5.13 22.31
CA LEU A 243 8.82 5.22 23.02
C LEU A 243 9.02 4.08 24.02
N THR A 244 7.96 3.66 24.72
CA THR A 244 8.01 2.49 25.60
C THR A 244 8.34 1.22 24.83
N VAL A 245 7.60 0.92 23.75
CA VAL A 245 7.81 -0.29 22.93
C VAL A 245 9.24 -0.33 22.39
N VAL A 246 9.71 0.78 21.83
CA VAL A 246 11.05 0.87 21.25
C VAL A 246 12.13 0.71 22.34
N GLY A 247 11.99 1.38 23.48
CA GLY A 247 12.94 1.27 24.58
C GLY A 247 12.97 -0.12 25.23
N GLU A 248 11.85 -0.83 25.29
CA GLU A 248 11.80 -2.19 25.84
C GLU A 248 12.38 -3.26 24.90
N LEU A 249 12.37 -3.03 23.58
CA LEU A 249 12.66 -4.06 22.58
C LEU A 249 13.92 -3.83 21.75
N ILE A 250 14.46 -2.61 21.75
CA ILE A 250 15.70 -2.27 21.01
C ILE A 250 16.81 -1.97 22.01
N ASP A 251 18.03 -2.42 21.68
CA ASP A 251 19.23 -2.17 22.49
C ASP A 251 19.40 -0.66 22.82
N PRO A 252 19.56 -0.29 24.10
CA PRO A 252 19.66 1.12 24.50
C PRO A 252 20.84 1.88 23.88
N ASP A 253 21.99 1.23 23.66
CA ASP A 253 23.15 1.89 23.05
C ASP A 253 22.90 2.14 21.56
N ARG A 254 22.18 1.25 20.88
CA ARG A 254 21.72 1.45 19.50
C ARG A 254 20.73 2.62 19.41
N LEU A 255 19.76 2.72 20.32
CA LEU A 255 18.81 3.84 20.37
C LEU A 255 19.51 5.18 20.52
N ARG A 256 20.44 5.30 21.48
CA ARG A 256 21.23 6.54 21.67
C ARG A 256 22.09 6.88 20.45
N TYR A 257 22.61 5.87 19.75
CA TYR A 257 23.42 6.09 18.55
C TYR A 257 22.59 6.68 17.40
N PHE A 258 21.33 6.30 17.28
CA PHE A 258 20.46 6.71 16.18
C PHE A 258 19.46 7.85 16.53
N ASP A 259 19.47 8.37 17.75
CA ASP A 259 18.55 9.44 18.19
C ASP A 259 18.49 10.64 17.22
N ASP A 260 19.66 11.17 16.82
CA ASP A 260 19.75 12.31 15.89
C ASP A 260 19.20 12.02 14.46
N TYR A 261 18.94 10.75 14.12
CA TYR A 261 18.44 10.33 12.81
C TYR A 261 16.93 10.18 12.75
N HIS A 262 16.26 10.15 13.90
CA HIS A 262 14.82 9.96 14.00
C HIS A 262 14.13 11.17 14.61
N ARG A 263 12.84 11.30 14.32
CA ARG A 263 12.00 12.32 14.95
C ARG A 263 11.69 12.00 16.42
N PHE A 264 11.71 10.73 16.78
CA PHE A 264 11.37 10.25 18.11
C PHE A 264 12.53 10.49 19.07
N ASP A 265 12.21 10.75 20.34
CA ASP A 265 13.20 10.91 21.42
C ASP A 265 13.71 9.54 21.87
N LEU A 266 14.62 8.96 21.06
CA LEU A 266 15.16 7.62 21.25
C LEU A 266 16.13 7.57 22.43
N GLU A 267 16.85 8.66 22.72
CA GLU A 267 17.67 8.79 23.93
C GLU A 267 16.78 8.62 25.17
N ARG A 268 15.64 9.30 25.22
CA ARG A 268 14.68 9.10 26.32
C ARG A 268 14.12 7.69 26.36
N ALA A 269 13.79 7.08 25.23
CA ALA A 269 13.34 5.70 25.19
C ALA A 269 14.38 4.74 25.81
N ALA A 270 15.66 4.94 25.45
CA ALA A 270 16.78 4.17 25.97
C ALA A 270 17.00 4.36 27.49
N ASP A 271 16.78 5.58 27.99
CA ASP A 271 17.05 5.94 29.38
C ASP A 271 15.89 5.61 30.34
N GLU A 272 14.65 5.74 29.89
CA GLU A 272 13.46 5.51 30.72
C GLU A 272 12.97 4.05 30.67
N TYR A 273 13.11 3.38 29.52
CA TYR A 273 12.51 2.06 29.26
C TYR A 273 13.54 0.97 28.92
N GLY A 274 14.76 1.35 28.56
CA GLY A 274 15.85 0.43 28.24
C GLY A 274 16.18 -0.53 29.38
N SER A 275 16.04 -1.84 29.15
CA SER A 275 16.60 -2.84 30.05
C SER A 275 18.07 -3.09 29.74
N THR A 276 18.94 -2.99 30.74
CA THR A 276 20.38 -3.31 30.62
C THR A 276 20.68 -4.81 30.62
N ASP A 277 19.65 -5.67 30.67
CA ASP A 277 19.78 -7.12 30.83
C ASP A 277 19.55 -7.85 29.50
N HIS A 278 20.47 -7.69 28.56
CA HIS A 278 20.59 -8.58 27.39
C HIS A 278 21.96 -9.26 27.42
N ASP A 279 22.05 -10.32 28.25
CA ASP A 279 23.15 -11.31 28.27
C ASP A 279 22.86 -12.47 27.29
#